data_AF-A0A359H256-F1
#
_entry.id   AF-A0A359H256-F1
#
_cell.length_a   1.000
_cell.length_b   1.000
_cell.length_c   1.000
_cell.angle_alpha   90.00
_cell.angle_beta   90.00
_cell.angle_gamma   90.00
#
_symmetry.space_group_name_H-M   'P 1'
#
loop_
_entity.id
_entity.type
_entity.pdbx_description
1 polymer ?
#
loop_
_entity_poly.entity_id
_entity_poly.type
_entity_poly.pdbx_seq_one_letter_code
_entity_poly.pdbx_strand_id
1 'polypeptide(L)'
;MQKLSEDYSIYLHYKIAVTTDISGRASEAISKETLVFRGKSSGFYILQHRYNGKDNVIRLDLEKKYLKKDKAGKDGFFLISTDIREKLSQYLGGTVEIESLAADTLNFDFPAQTNRILPVSA
;
A
#
# COMPACT_ATOMS: atom_id res chain seq x y z
N MET A 1 29.66 22.46 -0.47
CA MET A 1 29.27 21.12 -0.93
C MET A 1 28.18 20.61 0.00
N GLN A 2 26.90 20.64 -0.39
CA GLN A 2 25.82 20.08 0.43
C GLN A 2 25.86 18.56 0.28
N LYS A 3 25.94 17.86 1.42
CA LYS A 3 26.07 16.40 1.52
C LYS A 3 24.74 15.74 1.14
N LEU A 4 24.59 15.37 -0.12
CA LEU A 4 23.54 14.44 -0.58
C LEU A 4 23.63 13.05 0.09
N SER A 5 24.67 12.79 0.88
CA SER A 5 24.87 11.60 1.70
C SER A 5 24.24 11.68 3.09
N GLU A 6 23.61 12.79 3.46
CA GLU A 6 22.87 12.88 4.73
C GLU A 6 21.46 12.33 4.56
N ASP A 7 21.01 11.63 5.61
CA ASP A 7 19.66 11.09 5.72
C ASP A 7 18.70 12.15 6.25
N TYR A 8 17.54 12.30 5.62
CA TYR A 8 16.51 13.25 6.04
C TYR A 8 15.20 12.51 6.35
N SER A 9 14.49 12.96 7.39
CA SER A 9 13.11 12.56 7.64
C SER A 9 12.16 13.27 6.66
N ILE A 10 11.33 12.49 5.98
CA ILE A 10 10.31 13.00 5.07
C ILE A 10 8.97 12.29 5.28
N TYR A 11 7.89 12.95 4.88
CA TYR A 11 6.57 12.32 4.77
C TYR A 11 6.37 11.75 3.38
N LEU A 12 6.05 10.47 3.36
CA LEU A 12 5.80 9.68 2.17
C LEU A 12 4.33 9.32 2.09
N HIS A 13 3.79 9.36 0.87
CA HIS A 13 2.36 9.20 0.60
C HIS A 13 2.20 8.10 -0.43
N TYR A 14 1.62 6.98 0.00
CA TYR A 14 1.44 5.81 -0.86
C TYR A 14 0.02 5.27 -0.79
N LYS A 15 -0.52 4.87 -1.94
CA LYS A 15 -1.62 3.92 -2.00
C LYS A 15 -1.07 2.52 -1.79
N ILE A 16 -1.83 1.66 -1.14
CA ILE A 16 -1.46 0.25 -0.99
C ILE A 16 -2.38 -0.55 -1.90
N ALA A 17 -1.82 -1.29 -2.84
CA ALA A 17 -2.53 -2.34 -3.57
C ALA A 17 -2.20 -3.68 -2.90
N VAL A 18 -3.24 -4.45 -2.59
CA VAL A 18 -3.11 -5.74 -1.94
C VAL A 18 -3.61 -6.82 -2.89
N THR A 19 -2.75 -7.80 -3.14
CA THR A 19 -3.14 -9.08 -3.75
C THR A 19 -3.35 -10.11 -2.65
N THR A 20 -4.45 -10.85 -2.69
CA THR A 20 -4.82 -11.85 -1.68
C THR A 20 -5.75 -12.92 -2.26
N ASP A 21 -5.82 -14.06 -1.60
CA ASP A 21 -6.75 -15.14 -1.94
C ASP A 21 -7.95 -15.16 -0.96
N ILE A 22 -8.92 -14.28 -1.22
CA ILE A 22 -10.20 -14.30 -0.53
C ILE A 22 -11.21 -15.05 -1.41
N SER A 23 -11.58 -16.25 -0.98
CA SER A 23 -12.50 -17.12 -1.71
C SER A 23 -13.79 -16.40 -2.12
N GLY A 24 -14.13 -16.46 -3.41
CA GLY A 24 -15.34 -15.86 -3.99
C GLY A 24 -15.28 -14.34 -4.18
N ARG A 25 -14.11 -13.71 -4.04
CA ARG A 25 -13.90 -12.26 -4.21
C ARG A 25 -12.76 -11.97 -5.17
N ALA A 26 -12.69 -10.73 -5.66
CA ALA A 26 -11.56 -10.25 -6.43
C ALA A 26 -10.25 -10.48 -5.66
N SER A 27 -9.17 -10.80 -6.38
CA SER A 27 -7.87 -11.09 -5.78
C SER A 27 -7.05 -9.83 -5.50
N GLU A 28 -7.40 -8.69 -6.08
CA GLU A 28 -6.67 -7.43 -5.93
C GLU A 28 -7.62 -6.30 -5.53
N ALA A 29 -7.17 -5.42 -4.64
CA ALA A 29 -7.83 -4.17 -4.31
C ALA A 29 -6.81 -3.09 -3.94
N ILE A 30 -7.16 -1.82 -4.18
CA ILE A 30 -6.36 -0.65 -3.80
C ILE A 30 -7.01 0.05 -2.60
N SER A 31 -6.19 0.57 -1.70
CA SER A 31 -6.64 1.27 -0.50
C SER A 31 -7.45 2.53 -0.85
N LYS A 32 -8.57 2.72 -0.14
CA LYS A 32 -9.41 3.94 -0.26
C LYS A 32 -8.66 5.16 0.23
N GLU A 33 -7.90 5.01 1.30
CA GLU A 33 -7.05 6.04 1.88
C GLU A 33 -5.63 5.99 1.29
N THR A 34 -4.89 7.08 1.47
CA THR A 34 -3.44 7.11 1.21
C THR A 34 -2.73 6.84 2.53
N LEU A 35 -1.88 5.84 2.56
CA LEU A 35 -0.98 5.60 3.68
C LEU A 35 0.05 6.73 3.70
N VAL A 36 0.02 7.51 4.78
CA VAL A 36 1.05 8.50 5.07
C VAL A 36 1.97 7.92 6.13
N PHE A 37 3.27 7.97 5.88
CA PHE A 37 4.26 7.56 6.87
C PHE A 37 5.46 8.49 6.86
N ARG A 38 6.06 8.65 8.03
CA ARG A 38 7.32 9.36 8.19
C ARG A 38 8.44 8.33 8.02
N GLY A 39 9.35 8.61 7.11
CA GLY A 39 10.50 7.76 6.86
C GLY A 39 11.77 8.55 6.67
N LYS A 40 12.90 7.94 7.03
CA LYS A 40 14.23 8.48 6.86
C LYS A 40 14.82 7.94 5.56
N SER A 41 15.34 8.82 4.71
CA SER A 41 15.94 8.43 3.43
C SER A 41 17.00 9.41 2.95
N SER A 42 17.85 8.97 2.02
CA SER A 42 18.88 9.83 1.43
C SER A 42 18.29 10.98 0.61
N GLY A 43 18.99 12.11 0.56
CA GLY A 43 18.60 13.26 -0.26
C GLY A 43 18.32 12.91 -1.73
N PHE A 44 19.05 11.95 -2.29
CA PHE A 44 18.85 11.49 -3.68
C PHE A 44 17.48 10.81 -3.88
N TYR A 45 17.09 9.91 -2.98
CA TYR A 45 15.80 9.23 -3.05
C TYR A 45 14.63 10.22 -2.94
N ILE A 46 14.76 11.21 -2.06
CA ILE A 46 13.76 12.27 -1.86
C ILE A 46 13.53 13.04 -3.16
N LEU A 47 14.61 13.40 -3.86
CA LEU A 47 14.52 14.11 -5.14
C LEU A 47 13.90 13.22 -6.22
N GLN A 48 14.37 11.97 -6.36
CA GLN A 48 13.81 11.02 -7.32
C GLN A 48 12.30 10.82 -7.10
N HIS A 49 11.89 10.67 -5.84
CA HIS A 49 10.48 10.52 -5.47
C HIS A 49 9.65 11.77 -5.80
N ARG A 50 10.21 12.96 -5.63
CA ARG A 50 9.54 14.23 -5.95
C ARG A 50 9.35 14.43 -7.46
N TYR A 51 10.35 14.09 -8.27
CA TYR A 51 10.31 14.32 -9.72
C TYR A 51 9.59 13.22 -10.50
N ASN A 52 9.52 12.00 -9.97
CA ASN A 52 8.95 10.89 -10.72
C ASN A 52 7.42 10.89 -10.83
N GLY A 53 6.69 11.69 -10.02
CA GLY A 53 5.27 12.07 -10.21
C GLY A 53 4.23 10.96 -10.42
N LYS A 54 4.61 9.69 -10.48
CA LYS A 54 3.75 8.53 -10.72
C LYS A 54 3.03 8.16 -9.44
N ASP A 55 1.80 7.69 -9.59
CA ASP A 55 1.00 7.16 -8.49
C ASP A 55 1.83 6.22 -7.64
N ASN A 56 2.16 6.68 -6.44
CA ASN A 56 2.96 5.98 -5.46
C ASN A 56 2.12 4.83 -4.91
N VAL A 57 2.04 3.72 -5.66
CA VAL A 57 1.32 2.51 -5.26
C VAL A 57 2.34 1.47 -4.82
N ILE A 58 2.31 1.09 -3.55
CA ILE A 58 3.03 -0.09 -3.05
C ILE A 58 2.13 -1.29 -3.30
N ARG A 59 2.64 -2.29 -4.01
CA ARG A 59 1.94 -3.56 -4.22
C ARG A 59 2.45 -4.59 -3.22
N LEU A 60 1.56 -5.16 -2.43
CA LEU A 60 1.87 -6.17 -1.42
C LEU A 60 1.04 -7.44 -1.67
N ASP A 61 1.70 -8.58 -1.70
CA ASP A 61 1.03 -9.87 -1.63
C ASP A 61 0.82 -10.23 -0.16
N LEU A 62 -0.44 -10.25 0.29
CA LEU A 62 -0.80 -10.47 1.68
C LEU A 62 -1.70 -11.71 1.84
N GLU A 63 -1.36 -12.52 2.84
CA GLU A 63 -2.24 -13.59 3.30
C GLU A 63 -3.55 -13.01 3.85
N LYS A 64 -4.65 -13.75 3.69
CA LYS A 64 -5.99 -13.36 4.17
C LYS A 64 -6.03 -12.96 5.66
N LYS A 65 -5.13 -13.49 6.50
CA LYS A 65 -5.07 -13.17 7.95
C LYS A 65 -4.81 -11.69 8.26
N TYR A 66 -4.19 -10.96 7.34
CA TYR A 66 -3.94 -9.51 7.48
C TYR A 66 -5.20 -8.67 7.21
N LEU A 67 -6.19 -9.24 6.52
CA LEU A 67 -7.41 -8.56 6.12
C LEU A 67 -8.57 -8.95 7.02
N LYS A 68 -9.10 -7.96 7.72
CA LYS A 68 -10.27 -8.08 8.58
C LYS A 68 -11.49 -7.62 7.81
N LYS A 69 -12.58 -8.36 7.92
CA LYS A 69 -13.83 -7.99 7.25
C LYS A 69 -14.47 -6.80 7.95
N ASP A 70 -14.87 -5.79 7.20
CA ASP A 70 -15.67 -4.69 7.72
C ASP A 70 -17.09 -5.21 8.06
N LYS A 71 -17.65 -4.74 9.17
CA LYS A 71 -19.01 -5.08 9.59
C LYS A 71 -20.06 -4.29 8.79
N ALA A 72 -19.70 -3.13 8.22
CA ALA A 72 -20.64 -2.25 7.53
C ALA A 72 -20.87 -2.65 6.06
N GLY A 73 -19.84 -3.10 5.36
CA GLY A 73 -19.90 -3.45 3.93
C GLY A 73 -19.85 -4.95 3.66
N LYS A 74 -20.65 -5.45 2.69
CA LYS A 74 -20.50 -6.84 2.21
C LYS A 74 -19.09 -7.07 1.67
N ASP A 75 -18.57 -6.11 0.92
CA ASP A 75 -17.31 -6.20 0.17
C ASP A 75 -16.14 -5.46 0.84
N GLY A 76 -16.40 -4.84 2.00
CA GLY A 76 -15.43 -4.05 2.75
C GLY A 76 -14.49 -4.93 3.57
N PHE A 77 -13.20 -4.64 3.45
CA PHE A 77 -12.14 -5.19 4.27
C PHE A 77 -11.22 -4.08 4.75
N PHE A 78 -10.56 -4.29 5.87
CA PHE A 78 -9.56 -3.37 6.39
C PHE A 78 -8.33 -4.13 6.87
N LEU A 79 -7.18 -3.48 6.83
CA LEU A 79 -5.97 -3.94 7.50
C LEU A 79 -5.50 -2.88 8.49
N ILE A 80 -4.77 -3.33 9.50
CA ILE A 80 -4.07 -2.43 10.43
C ILE A 80 -2.68 -2.17 9.85
N SER A 81 -2.31 -0.90 9.69
CA SER A 81 -1.06 -0.52 9.02
C SER A 81 0.18 -1.05 9.74
N THR A 82 0.14 -1.16 11.07
CA THR A 82 1.21 -1.73 11.88
C THR A 82 1.45 -3.21 11.57
N ASP A 83 0.41 -3.97 11.22
CA ASP A 83 0.50 -5.40 10.93
C ASP A 83 1.30 -5.65 9.63
N ILE A 84 1.35 -4.66 8.74
CA ILE A 84 2.08 -4.73 7.46
C ILE A 84 3.39 -3.95 7.47
N ARG A 85 3.83 -3.38 8.61
CA ARG A 85 5.05 -2.56 8.69
C ARG A 85 6.27 -3.28 8.15
N GLU A 86 6.44 -4.56 8.50
CA GLU A 86 7.57 -5.37 8.03
C GLU A 86 7.56 -5.53 6.50
N LYS A 87 6.37 -5.77 5.91
CA LYS A 87 6.20 -5.90 4.45
C LYS A 87 6.50 -4.59 3.74
N LEU A 88 6.11 -3.46 4.32
CA LEU A 88 6.46 -2.13 3.81
C LEU A 88 7.98 -1.90 3.85
N SER A 89 8.63 -2.22 4.97
CA SER A 89 10.10 -2.10 5.08
C SER A 89 10.83 -2.99 4.06
N GLN A 90 10.34 -4.22 3.84
CA GLN A 90 10.87 -5.13 2.83
C GLN A 90 10.72 -4.55 1.41
N TYR A 91 9.54 -4.01 1.07
CA TYR A 91 9.28 -3.39 -0.22
C TYR A 91 10.18 -2.18 -0.50
N LEU A 92 10.41 -1.34 0.52
CA LEU A 92 11.24 -0.15 0.41
C LEU A 92 12.75 -0.47 0.31
N GLY A 93 13.13 -1.74 0.45
CA GLY A 93 14.48 -2.24 0.17
C GLY A 93 15.58 -1.61 1.03
N GLY A 94 15.23 -1.12 2.23
CA GLY A 94 16.15 -0.39 3.10
C GLY A 94 16.52 1.02 2.61
N THR A 95 15.96 1.48 1.48
CA THR A 95 16.16 2.85 0.97
C THR A 95 15.44 3.88 1.84
N VAL A 96 14.37 3.44 2.50
CA VAL A 96 13.60 4.22 3.45
C VAL A 96 13.46 3.44 4.75
N GLU A 97 13.91 4.04 5.85
CA GLU A 97 13.65 3.55 7.19
C GLU A 97 12.32 4.13 7.68
N ILE A 98 11.32 3.28 7.95
CA ILE A 98 10.03 3.74 8.46
C ILE A 98 10.19 4.16 9.92
N GLU A 99 9.95 5.43 10.23
CA GLU A 99 9.96 5.96 11.60
C GLU A 99 8.57 5.75 12.23
N SER A 100 7.51 6.23 11.57
CA SER A 100 6.13 6.12 12.05
C SER A 100 5.10 6.03 10.91
N LEU A 101 3.98 5.36 11.19
CA LEU A 101 2.82 5.27 10.30
C LEU A 101 1.74 6.22 10.84
N ALA A 102 1.15 7.06 9.97
CA ALA A 102 0.15 8.05 10.39
C ALA A 102 -1.30 7.54 10.30
N ALA A 103 -1.57 6.60 9.40
CA ALA A 103 -2.88 5.95 9.31
C ALA A 103 -2.84 4.64 10.08
N ASP A 104 -3.78 4.40 11.00
CA ASP A 104 -3.86 3.16 11.77
C ASP A 104 -4.50 2.02 10.96
N THR A 105 -5.43 2.35 10.07
CA THR A 105 -6.18 1.39 9.26
C THR A 105 -6.28 1.84 7.81
N LEU A 106 -6.28 0.87 6.89
CA LEU A 106 -6.51 1.08 5.47
C LEU A 106 -7.69 0.21 5.03
N ASN A 107 -8.63 0.81 4.30
CA ASN A 107 -9.84 0.15 3.84
C ASN A 107 -9.74 -0.23 2.35
N PHE A 108 -10.36 -1.36 2.02
CA PHE A 108 -10.34 -1.99 0.70
C PHE A 108 -11.73 -2.50 0.38
N ASP A 109 -12.11 -2.45 -0.90
CA ASP A 109 -13.28 -3.17 -1.40
C ASP A 109 -12.80 -4.31 -2.29
N PHE A 110 -13.09 -5.54 -1.87
CA PHE A 110 -12.85 -6.75 -2.67
C PHE A 110 -14.19 -7.25 -3.19
N PRO A 111 -14.67 -6.80 -4.37
CA PRO A 111 -16.00 -7.16 -4.86
C PRO A 111 -16.15 -8.68 -5.04
N ALA A 112 -17.37 -9.19 -4.91
CA ALA A 112 -17.66 -10.59 -5.18
C ALA A 112 -17.31 -10.94 -6.64
N GLN A 113 -16.62 -12.06 -6.85
CA GLN A 113 -16.37 -12.58 -8.19
C GLN A 113 -17.69 -13.06 -8.78
N THR A 114 -18.35 -12.18 -9.53
CA THR A 114 -19.46 -12.57 -10.38
C THR A 114 -18.82 -13.00 -11.69
N ASN A 115 -18.86 -14.30 -12.01
CA ASN A 115 -18.50 -14.80 -13.33
C ASN A 115 -19.49 -14.24 -14.37
N ARG A 116 -19.32 -12.97 -14.76
CA ARG A 116 -19.87 -12.47 -16.01
C ARG A 116 -18.85 -12.80 -17.08
N ILE A 117 -19.12 -13.88 -17.81
CA ILE A 117 -18.56 -14.11 -19.14
C ILE A 117 -18.88 -12.85 -19.94
N LEU A 118 -17.89 -11.97 -20.12
CA LEU A 118 -18.01 -10.88 -21.08
C LEU A 118 -17.83 -11.51 -22.46
N PRO A 119 -18.85 -11.48 -23.35
CA PRO A 119 -18.63 -11.89 -24.72
C PRO A 119 -17.65 -10.89 -25.33
N VAL A 120 -16.47 -11.36 -25.72
CA VAL A 120 -15.58 -10.58 -26.57
C VAL A 120 -16.24 -10.58 -27.94
N SER A 121 -16.77 -9.44 -28.37
CA SER A 121 -17.25 -9.28 -29.75
C SER A 121 -16.07 -9.47 -30.69
N ALA A 122 -16.16 -10.51 -31.52
CA ALA A 122 -15.26 -10.79 -32.63
C ALA A 122 -15.50 -9.83 -33.80
#